data_AF-A0AAD6MNP3-F1
#
_entry.id   AF-A0AAD6MNP3-F1
#
_cell.length_a   1.000
_cell.length_b   1.000
_cell.length_c   1.000
_cell.angle_alpha   90.00
_cell.angle_beta   90.00
_cell.angle_gamma   90.00
#
_symmetry.space_group_name_H-M   'P 1'
#
loop_
_entity.id
_entity.type
_entity.pdbx_description
1 polymer ?
#
loop_
_entity_poly.entity_id
_entity_poly.type
_entity_poly.pdbx_seq_one_letter_code
_entity_poly.pdbx_strand_id
1 'polypeptide(L)' 'MQLIAWKDGDNKLLLDPEGYKCLTNVSNLRAEAESIYELYTDPSPIFEPGSVWKDIVLDPSRPTVQSELRTSILNIEKS' A
#
# COMPACT_ATOMS: atom_id res chain seq x y z
N MET A 1 9.84 3.31 15.93
CA MET A 1 9.94 1.85 15.69
C MET A 1 9.08 1.17 16.75
N GLN A 2 7.87 0.73 16.39
CA GLN A 2 7.00 0.03 17.34
C GLN A 2 7.44 -1.43 17.42
N LEU A 3 7.81 -1.87 18.61
CA LEU A 3 8.25 -3.22 18.92
C LEU A 3 7.03 -4.13 19.04
N ILE A 4 6.97 -5.20 18.23
CA ILE A 4 6.08 -6.33 18.50
C ILE A 4 6.71 -7.09 19.67
N ALA A 5 6.40 -6.67 20.89
CA ALA A 5 6.91 -7.34 22.09
C ALA A 5 6.12 -8.64 22.30
N TRP A 6 6.74 -9.77 21.97
CA TRP A 6 6.29 -11.06 22.48
C TRP A 6 6.73 -11.15 23.94
N LYS A 7 5.77 -11.17 24.87
CA LYS A 7 6.03 -11.48 26.27
C LYS A 7 5.25 -12.72 26.65
N ASP A 8 5.98 -13.73 27.10
CA ASP A 8 5.46 -14.99 27.63
C ASP A 8 4.52 -14.71 28.82
N GLY A 9 3.30 -15.26 28.77
CA GLY A 9 2.32 -15.22 29.86
C GLY A 9 1.35 -14.02 29.90
N ASP A 10 0.06 -14.32 29.72
CA ASP A 10 -1.18 -13.63 30.14
C ASP A 10 -1.33 -12.11 29.92
N ASN A 11 -0.44 -11.46 29.19
CA ASN A 11 -0.59 -10.03 28.90
C ASN A 11 -1.29 -9.84 27.55
N LYS A 12 -2.47 -9.23 27.59
CA LYS A 12 -3.21 -8.77 26.41
C LYS A 12 -2.28 -7.91 25.58
N LEU A 13 -1.85 -8.46 24.45
CA LEU A 13 -1.07 -7.81 23.39
C LEU A 13 -1.43 -6.32 23.33
N LEU A 14 -0.51 -5.45 23.74
CA LEU A 14 -0.60 -3.99 23.56
C LEU A 14 -0.37 -3.67 22.08
N LEU A 15 -1.19 -4.28 21.22
CA LEU A 15 -1.19 -4.01 19.81
C LEU A 15 -1.81 -2.64 19.64
N ASP A 16 -1.05 -1.76 19.02
CA ASP A 16 -1.61 -0.58 18.39
C ASP A 16 -2.74 -1.04 17.46
N PRO A 17 -3.99 -0.57 17.65
CA PRO A 17 -5.09 -0.89 16.75
C PRO A 17 -4.76 -0.64 15.27
N GLU A 18 -3.89 0.33 14.97
CA GLU A 18 -3.40 0.60 13.62
C GLU A 18 -2.46 -0.51 13.10
N GLY A 19 -1.62 -1.06 13.97
CA GLY A 19 -0.72 -2.17 13.65
C GLY A 19 -1.45 -3.48 13.33
N TYR A 20 -2.65 -3.69 13.87
CA TYR A 20 -3.50 -4.83 13.51
C TYR A 20 -4.24 -4.61 12.18
N LYS A 21 -4.61 -3.36 11.86
CA LYS A 21 -5.33 -3.03 10.62
C LYS A 21 -4.52 -3.39 9.38
N CYS A 22 -3.22 -3.07 9.36
CA CYS A 22 -2.39 -3.41 8.20
C CYS A 22 -2.25 -4.93 8.01
N LEU A 23 -2.10 -5.69 9.10
CA LEU A 23 -2.04 -7.16 9.06
C LEU A 23 -3.37 -7.76 8.57
N THR A 24 -4.50 -7.22 9.03
CA THR A 24 -5.83 -7.65 8.58
C THR A 24 -6.03 -7.36 7.09
N ASN A 25 -5.58 -6.20 6.61
CA ASN A 25 -5.66 -5.87 5.19
C ASN A 25 -4.80 -6.81 4.34
N VAL A 26 -3.61 -7.18 4.81
CA VAL A 26 -2.70 -8.10 4.12
C VAL A 26 -3.27 -9.53 4.11
N SER A 27 -3.84 -10.00 5.23
CA SER A 27 -4.41 -11.35 5.31
C SER A 27 -5.64 -11.55 4.42
N ASN A 28 -6.32 -10.46 4.04
CA ASN A 28 -7.50 -10.48 3.17
C ASN A 28 -7.17 -10.27 1.68
N LEU A 29 -5.89 -10.23 1.30
CA LEU A 29 -5.48 -10.14 -0.10
C LEU A 29 -5.80 -11.44 -0.83
N ARG A 30 -6.36 -11.32 -2.04
CA ARG A 30 -6.57 -12.46 -2.93
C ARG A 30 -5.27 -12.78 -3.67
N ALA A 31 -4.60 -13.86 -3.28
CA ALA A 31 -3.33 -14.28 -3.89
C ALA A 31 -3.44 -14.55 -5.40
N GLU A 32 -4.63 -14.96 -5.84
CA GLU A 32 -4.94 -15.29 -7.24
C GLU A 32 -5.34 -14.07 -8.08
N ALA A 33 -5.36 -12.85 -7.51
CA ALA A 33 -5.83 -11.67 -8.21
C ALA A 33 -4.88 -11.29 -9.36
N GLU A 34 -5.44 -11.10 -10.55
CA GLU A 34 -4.67 -10.64 -11.73
C GLU A 34 -4.73 -9.11 -11.89
N SER A 35 -5.54 -8.44 -11.07
CA SER A 35 -5.76 -6.99 -11.12
C SER A 35 -5.92 -6.40 -9.72
N ILE A 36 -5.53 -5.14 -9.57
CA ILE A 36 -5.69 -4.38 -8.32
C ILE A 36 -7.16 -4.23 -7.90
N TYR A 37 -8.09 -4.30 -8.87
CA TYR A 37 -9.54 -4.26 -8.61
C TYR A 37 -10.06 -5.54 -7.95
N GLU A 38 -9.32 -6.64 -8.08
CA GLU A 38 -9.67 -7.95 -7.53
C GLU A 38 -8.86 -8.29 -6.28
N LEU A 39 -7.86 -7.46 -5.96
CA LEU A 39 -6.86 -7.74 -4.93
C LEU A 39 -7.46 -7.78 -3.51
N TYR A 40 -8.47 -6.96 -3.23
CA TYR A 40 -9.14 -6.89 -1.94
C TYR A 40 -10.58 -7.41 -2.04
N THR A 41 -11.05 -8.04 -0.97
CA THR A 41 -12.49 -8.34 -0.80
C THR A 41 -13.29 -7.06 -0.54
N ASP A 42 -14.55 -7.00 -0.98
CA ASP A 42 -15.38 -5.81 -0.79
C ASP A 42 -15.78 -5.56 0.68
N PRO A 43 -15.82 -4.27 1.12
CA PRO A 43 -15.55 -3.08 0.33
C PRO A 43 -14.05 -2.85 0.08
N SER A 44 -13.69 -2.59 -1.19
CA SER A 44 -12.29 -2.43 -1.58
C SER A 44 -11.69 -1.08 -1.14
N PRO A 45 -10.56 -1.06 -0.39
CA PRO A 45 -9.90 0.16 0.07
C PRO A 45 -9.18 0.93 -1.04
N ILE A 46 -9.13 0.38 -2.26
CA ILE A 46 -8.40 0.98 -3.38
C ILE A 46 -8.98 2.33 -3.82
N PHE A 47 -10.27 2.56 -3.56
CA PHE A 47 -10.98 3.78 -3.95
C PHE A 47 -11.23 4.75 -2.80
N GLU A 48 -10.74 4.43 -1.60
CA GLU A 48 -10.84 5.30 -0.43
C GLU A 48 -9.94 6.54 -0.61
N PRO A 49 -10.42 7.76 -0.28
CA PRO A 49 -9.56 8.93 -0.20
C PRO A 49 -8.38 8.71 0.76
N GLY A 50 -7.17 9.13 0.38
CA GLY A 50 -5.95 8.88 1.17
C GLY A 50 -5.29 7.53 0.86
N SER A 51 -5.91 6.67 0.03
CA SER A 51 -5.31 5.43 -0.43
C SER A 51 -4.27 5.71 -1.52
N VAL A 52 -3.09 5.11 -1.40
CA VAL A 52 -2.03 5.18 -2.44
C VAL A 52 -2.55 4.72 -3.80
N TRP A 53 -3.49 3.77 -3.81
CA TRP A 53 -4.09 3.27 -5.03
C TRP A 53 -4.85 4.37 -5.75
N LYS A 54 -5.73 5.09 -5.04
CA LYS A 54 -6.54 6.18 -5.60
C LYS A 54 -5.70 7.39 -5.95
N ASP A 55 -4.93 7.88 -4.99
CA ASP A 55 -4.35 9.22 -5.04
C ASP A 55 -3.05 9.27 -5.86
N ILE A 56 -2.42 8.11 -6.09
CA ILE A 56 -1.14 8.02 -6.81
C ILE A 56 -1.23 7.05 -7.98
N VAL A 57 -1.66 5.80 -7.76
CA VAL A 57 -1.58 4.75 -8.80
C VAL A 57 -2.63 4.94 -9.89
N LEU A 58 -3.86 5.25 -9.51
CA LEU A 58 -5.01 5.44 -10.40
C LEU A 58 -5.16 6.89 -10.89
N ASP A 59 -4.30 7.80 -10.43
CA ASP A 59 -4.35 9.20 -10.85
C ASP A 59 -4.08 9.32 -12.37
N PRO A 60 -4.96 9.99 -13.13
CA PRO A 60 -4.85 10.06 -14.59
C PRO A 60 -3.62 10.83 -15.07
N SER A 61 -3.00 11.67 -14.23
CA SER A 61 -1.76 12.39 -14.56
C SER A 61 -0.50 11.52 -14.45
N ARG A 62 -0.59 10.36 -13.78
CA ARG A 62 0.55 9.46 -13.50
C ARG A 62 1.40 9.13 -14.75
N PRO A 63 0.84 8.77 -15.92
CA PRO A 63 1.66 8.45 -17.09
C PRO A 63 2.52 9.62 -17.57
N THR A 64 1.96 10.83 -17.55
CA THR A 64 2.67 12.06 -17.93
C THR A 64 3.82 12.34 -16.97
N VAL A 65 3.54 12.34 -15.66
CA VAL A 65 4.55 12.58 -14.62
C VAL A 65 5.68 11.54 -14.71
N GLN A 66 5.36 10.27 -14.94
CA GLN A 66 6.37 9.22 -15.11
C GLN A 66 7.22 9.41 -16.36
N SER A 67 6.62 9.87 -17.47
CA SER A 67 7.35 10.15 -18.71
C SER A 67 8.33 11.31 -18.53
N GLU A 68 7.91 12.39 -17.87
CA GLU A 68 8.74 13.55 -17.56
C GLU A 68 9.90 13.19 -16.63
N LEU A 69 9.63 12.44 -15.57
CA LEU A 69 10.65 11.96 -14.65
C LEU A 69 11.69 11.08 -15.38
N ARG A 70 11.22 10.13 -16.19
CA ARG A 70 12.10 9.25 -16.98
C ARG A 70 12.98 10.05 -17.94
N THR A 71 12.39 11.04 -18.63
CA THR A 71 13.13 11.92 -19.55
C THR A 71 14.20 12.70 -18.81
N SER A 72 13.87 13.23 -17.63
CA SER A 72 14.80 13.99 -16.79
C SER A 72 15.98 13.13 -16.33
N ILE A 73 15.73 11.89 -15.88
CA ILE A 73 16.77 10.93 -15.49
C ILE A 73 17.69 10.64 -16.67
N LEU A 74 17.12 10.31 -17.84
CA LEU A 74 17.90 9.98 -19.04
C LEU A 74 18.79 11.15 -19.50
N ASN A 75 18.34 12.40 -19.33
CA ASN A 75 19.14 13.56 -19.68
C ASN A 75 20.34 13.73 -18.72
N ILE A 76 20.14 13.47 -17.43
CA ILE A 76 21.21 13.50 -16.42
C ILE A 76 22.23 12.39 -16.69
N GLU A 77 21.77 11.16 -16.98
CA GLU A 77 22.64 10.01 -17.24
C GLU A 77 23.49 10.14 -18.51
N LYS A 78 23.05 10.96 -19.48
CA LYS A 78 23.75 11.22 -20.75
C LYS A 78 24.71 12.42 -20.70
N SER A 79 24.71 13.18 -19.60
CA SER A 79 25.58 14.33 -19.39
C SER A 79 26.90 13.90 -18.75
#